data_AF-A0A3P7ETS8-F1
#
_entry.id   AF-A0A3P7ETS8-F1
#
_cell.length_a   1.000
_cell.length_b   1.000
_cell.length_c   1.000
_cell.angle_alpha   90.00
_cell.angle_beta   90.00
_cell.angle_gamma   90.00
#
_symmetry.space_group_name_H-M   'P 1'
#
loop_
_entity.id
_entity.type
_entity.pdbx_description
1 polymer ?
#
loop_
_entity_poly.entity_id
_entity_poly.type
_entity_poly.pdbx_seq_one_letter_code
_entity_poly.pdbx_strand_id
1 'polypeptide(L)'
;MDYERNDPRRHYILRVASHIFALNLSENKIPNLIPIQNFCDTNTPLLIIAKDEQKRAFDITNEMRNIHHPDLLRVIFYKLEAIALPLDNFKSKISVLSLRGRPTDALIRSVREIFKQAIENDSETSANSHLHTILNELEMIMEPKNDKKNIHERRSIHDEINYWKNRKDNAALQYSQVFQILEVKLEMLTNCRIDEIYEIIDTTEDCLNQLWNCEPSFPQNHMRQIIDSIGKLIVLFFLIFCALIINSITNKIEFNNIWNDDTLIDILHLIISICEQWQFVITTLIEQWKQDIDNPWNDDQSIISIFEIIQKHTDKILSLKLLSHQMTELIKDKNGQKEMEQIIRNIFGTMPIFTYDISVQQDWKIKLLVIFI
;
A
#
# COMPACT_ATOMS: atom_id res chain seq x y z
N MET A 1 -26.37 -7.97 -37.33
CA MET A 1 -26.11 -6.75 -36.55
C MET A 1 -25.48 -5.77 -37.51
N ASP A 2 -26.29 -4.88 -38.08
CA ASP A 2 -25.83 -3.85 -39.00
C ASP A 2 -24.96 -2.87 -38.22
N TYR A 3 -23.64 -3.09 -38.26
CA TYR A 3 -22.69 -2.15 -37.68
C TYR A 3 -22.74 -0.88 -38.51
N GLU A 4 -23.35 0.19 -37.95
CA GLU A 4 -23.28 1.52 -38.52
C GLU A 4 -21.81 1.86 -38.77
N ARG A 5 -21.41 1.94 -40.04
CA ARG A 5 -20.03 2.19 -40.50
C ARG A 5 -19.47 3.56 -40.05
N ASN A 6 -20.19 4.32 -39.24
CA ASN A 6 -19.91 5.70 -38.89
C ASN A 6 -20.24 6.00 -37.41
N ASP A 7 -19.84 5.13 -36.47
CA ASP A 7 -19.99 5.45 -35.04
C ASP A 7 -19.07 6.64 -34.65
N PRO A 8 -19.63 7.80 -34.26
CA PRO A 8 -18.83 8.98 -33.94
C PRO A 8 -17.89 8.78 -32.75
N ARG A 9 -18.23 7.86 -31.83
CA ARG A 9 -17.43 7.52 -30.64
C ARG A 9 -16.13 6.83 -31.05
N ARG A 10 -16.23 5.84 -31.94
CA ARG A 10 -15.09 5.09 -32.47
C ARG A 10 -14.19 5.99 -33.32
N HIS A 11 -14.79 6.83 -34.16
CA HIS A 11 -14.04 7.80 -34.96
C HIS A 11 -13.24 8.78 -34.08
N TYR A 12 -13.83 9.26 -32.98
CA TYR A 12 -13.14 10.14 -32.04
C TYR A 12 -11.92 9.48 -31.40
N ILE A 13 -12.07 8.27 -30.87
CA ILE A 13 -10.96 7.49 -30.26
C ILE A 13 -9.81 7.33 -31.27
N LEU A 14 -10.13 6.91 -32.50
CA LEU A 14 -9.13 6.71 -33.55
C LEU A 14 -8.47 8.01 -33.99
N ARG A 15 -9.21 9.12 -34.03
CA ARG A 15 -8.65 10.46 -34.33
C ARG A 15 -7.66 10.90 -33.24
N VAL A 16 -8.00 10.71 -31.96
CA VAL A 16 -7.10 11.06 -30.85
C VAL A 16 -5.83 10.19 -30.88
N ALA A 17 -6.00 8.89 -31.04
CA ALA A 17 -4.86 7.97 -31.16
C ALA A 17 -3.99 8.30 -32.38
N SER A 18 -4.61 8.62 -33.53
CA SER A 18 -3.92 9.06 -34.74
C SER A 18 -3.04 10.28 -34.49
N HIS A 19 -3.57 11.26 -33.77
CA HIS A 19 -2.84 12.47 -33.41
C HIS A 19 -1.62 12.16 -32.53
N ILE A 20 -1.79 11.34 -31.48
CA ILE A 20 -0.70 11.01 -30.55
C ILE A 20 0.38 10.15 -31.24
N PHE A 21 -0.02 9.19 -32.06
CA PHE A 21 0.92 8.29 -32.75
C PHE A 21 1.55 8.89 -34.01
N ALA A 22 1.07 10.06 -34.46
CA ALA A 22 1.34 10.63 -35.77
C ALA A 22 1.10 9.61 -36.91
N LEU A 23 -0.02 8.87 -36.82
CA LEU A 23 -0.43 7.85 -37.78
C LEU A 23 -1.85 8.11 -38.27
N ASN A 24 -2.21 7.61 -39.45
CA ASN A 24 -3.59 7.66 -39.94
C ASN A 24 -4.30 6.34 -39.60
N LEU A 25 -4.83 6.25 -38.38
CA LEU A 25 -5.65 5.12 -37.92
C LEU A 25 -7.09 5.31 -38.38
N SER A 26 -7.63 4.29 -39.04
CA SER A 26 -9.03 4.22 -39.45
C SER A 26 -9.54 2.79 -39.22
N GLU A 27 -10.85 2.63 -39.05
CA GLU A 27 -11.45 1.32 -38.76
C GLU A 27 -11.05 0.26 -39.81
N ASN A 28 -10.94 0.66 -41.07
CA ASN A 28 -10.54 -0.20 -42.19
C ASN A 28 -9.10 -0.74 -42.09
N LYS A 29 -8.24 -0.13 -41.28
CA LYS A 29 -6.83 -0.53 -41.12
C LYS A 29 -6.61 -1.39 -39.88
N ILE A 30 -7.64 -1.60 -39.07
CA ILE A 30 -7.55 -2.28 -37.79
C ILE A 30 -8.05 -3.72 -37.96
N PRO A 31 -7.21 -4.73 -37.73
CA PRO A 31 -7.60 -6.12 -37.96
C PRO A 31 -8.67 -6.60 -36.96
N ASN A 32 -8.65 -6.10 -35.72
CA ASN A 32 -9.59 -6.46 -34.68
C ASN A 32 -10.23 -5.21 -34.06
N LEU A 33 -11.48 -4.93 -34.42
CA LEU A 33 -12.26 -3.82 -33.87
C LEU A 33 -12.97 -4.18 -32.55
N ILE A 34 -13.00 -5.46 -32.16
CA ILE A 34 -13.72 -5.94 -30.97
C ILE A 34 -13.34 -5.12 -29.72
N PRO A 35 -12.06 -4.82 -29.43
CA PRO A 35 -11.73 -4.07 -28.22
C PRO A 35 -12.29 -2.64 -28.20
N ILE A 36 -12.34 -1.99 -29.36
CA ILE A 36 -12.91 -0.65 -29.51
C ILE A 36 -14.43 -0.72 -29.36
N GLN A 37 -15.06 -1.72 -29.96
CA GLN A 37 -16.50 -1.96 -29.81
C GLN A 37 -16.86 -2.23 -28.36
N ASN A 38 -16.12 -3.10 -27.66
CA ASN A 38 -16.31 -3.36 -26.24
C ASN A 38 -16.20 -2.09 -25.40
N PHE A 39 -15.17 -1.27 -25.66
CA PHE A 39 -15.03 0.01 -24.97
C PHE A 39 -16.19 0.97 -25.27
N CYS A 40 -16.74 1.02 -26.48
CA CYS A 40 -17.88 1.89 -26.76
C CYS A 40 -19.21 1.36 -26.19
N ASP A 41 -19.45 0.06 -26.32
CA ASP A 41 -20.80 -0.53 -26.25
C ASP A 41 -21.06 -1.30 -24.95
N THR A 42 -20.04 -1.53 -24.13
CA THR A 42 -20.15 -2.30 -22.87
C THR A 42 -19.69 -1.50 -21.66
N ASN A 43 -19.69 -2.10 -20.47
CA ASN A 43 -19.10 -1.55 -19.24
C ASN A 43 -17.56 -1.63 -19.21
N THR A 44 -16.92 -2.13 -20.27
CA THR A 44 -15.45 -2.24 -20.35
C THR A 44 -14.81 -0.86 -20.14
N PRO A 45 -13.99 -0.67 -19.08
CA PRO A 45 -13.54 0.67 -18.67
C PRO A 45 -12.29 1.14 -19.38
N LEU A 46 -11.52 0.23 -20.00
CA LEU A 46 -10.20 0.51 -20.55
C LEU A 46 -10.12 0.11 -22.03
N LEU A 47 -9.41 0.93 -22.80
CA LEU A 47 -8.98 0.63 -24.16
C LEU A 47 -7.54 1.10 -24.32
N ILE A 48 -6.67 0.19 -24.75
CA ILE A 48 -5.25 0.45 -24.90
C ILE A 48 -4.89 0.22 -26.36
N ILE A 49 -4.33 1.23 -26.99
CA ILE A 49 -3.70 1.14 -28.30
C ILE A 49 -2.20 1.25 -28.06
N ALA A 50 -1.45 0.23 -28.42
CA ALA A 50 -0.01 0.18 -28.24
C ALA A 50 0.68 0.12 -29.60
N LYS A 51 1.75 0.89 -29.80
CA LYS A 51 2.56 0.91 -31.01
C LYS A 51 3.99 0.55 -30.65
N ASP A 52 4.49 -0.51 -31.27
CA ASP A 52 5.91 -0.84 -31.23
C ASP A 52 6.61 -0.01 -32.31
N GLU A 53 7.48 0.92 -31.91
CA GLU A 53 8.20 1.79 -32.84
C GLU A 53 9.14 1.02 -33.76
N GLN A 54 9.65 -0.15 -33.35
CA GLN A 54 10.55 -0.97 -34.16
C GLN A 54 9.78 -1.83 -35.16
N LYS A 55 8.70 -2.48 -34.73
CA LYS A 55 7.98 -3.47 -35.55
C LYS A 55 6.92 -2.86 -36.46
N ARG A 56 6.65 -1.54 -36.36
CA ARG A 56 5.52 -0.85 -37.03
C ARG A 56 4.16 -1.53 -36.82
N ALA A 57 4.07 -2.42 -35.85
CA ALA A 57 2.86 -3.11 -35.48
C ALA A 57 2.18 -2.33 -34.36
N PHE A 58 0.86 -2.29 -34.40
CA PHE A 58 0.06 -1.82 -33.28
C PHE A 58 -0.84 -2.94 -32.77
N ASP A 59 -1.04 -2.97 -31.46
CA ASP A 59 -1.94 -3.87 -30.77
C ASP A 59 -3.06 -3.06 -30.12
N ILE A 60 -4.26 -3.63 -30.07
CA ILE A 60 -5.43 -3.02 -29.44
C ILE A 60 -6.02 -4.03 -28.47
N THR A 61 -6.17 -3.64 -27.21
CA THR A 61 -6.63 -4.52 -26.14
C THR A 61 -7.44 -3.74 -25.10
N ASN A 62 -8.29 -4.42 -24.35
CA ASN A 62 -8.96 -3.87 -23.16
C ASN A 62 -8.22 -4.22 -21.86
N GLU A 63 -7.10 -4.94 -21.96
CA GLU A 63 -6.33 -5.45 -20.82
C GLU A 63 -4.94 -4.83 -20.75
N MET A 64 -4.56 -4.36 -19.56
CA MET A 64 -3.23 -3.81 -19.31
C MET A 64 -2.21 -4.94 -19.17
N ARG A 65 -1.36 -5.12 -20.19
CA ARG A 65 -0.28 -6.09 -20.14
C ARG A 65 1.01 -5.48 -19.58
N ASN A 66 1.64 -6.14 -18.62
CA ASN A 66 2.91 -5.68 -18.02
C ASN A 66 4.14 -6.13 -18.84
N ILE A 67 4.11 -5.84 -20.15
CA ILE A 67 5.20 -6.20 -21.06
C ILE A 67 6.26 -5.10 -21.03
N HIS A 68 7.51 -5.47 -20.73
CA HIS A 68 8.64 -4.58 -20.83
C HIS A 68 9.13 -4.49 -22.28
N HIS A 69 8.86 -3.37 -22.94
CA HIS A 69 9.49 -3.04 -24.21
C HIS A 69 9.75 -1.53 -24.25
N PRO A 70 11.02 -1.07 -24.26
CA PRO A 70 11.37 0.34 -24.10
C PRO A 70 10.79 1.24 -25.21
N ASP A 71 10.62 0.69 -26.41
CA ASP A 71 10.10 1.40 -27.59
C ASP A 71 8.60 1.23 -27.80
N LEU A 72 7.89 0.75 -26.78
CA LEU A 72 6.44 0.60 -26.82
C LEU A 72 5.78 1.89 -26.30
N LEU A 73 5.12 2.59 -27.20
CA LEU A 73 4.27 3.74 -26.90
C LEU A 73 2.83 3.26 -26.77
N ARG A 74 2.14 3.59 -25.67
CA ARG A 74 0.73 3.23 -25.47
C ARG A 74 -0.12 4.47 -25.24
N VAL A 75 -1.31 4.45 -25.81
CA VAL A 75 -2.39 5.40 -25.55
C VAL A 75 -3.51 4.64 -24.88
N ILE A 76 -3.78 5.00 -23.63
CA ILE A 76 -4.82 4.43 -22.79
C ILE A 76 -6.00 5.39 -22.79
N PHE A 77 -7.14 4.89 -23.24
CA PHE A 77 -8.44 5.50 -23.04
C PHE A 77 -9.09 4.82 -21.85
N TYR A 78 -9.61 5.61 -20.92
CA TYR A 78 -10.38 5.11 -19.81
C TYR A 78 -11.66 5.91 -19.63
N LYS A 79 -12.71 5.24 -19.19
CA LYS A 79 -13.98 5.88 -18.89
C LYS A 79 -13.97 6.44 -17.49
N LEU A 80 -14.60 7.60 -17.32
CA LEU A 80 -14.91 8.12 -15.98
C LEU A 80 -16.00 7.31 -15.27
N GLU A 81 -16.84 6.60 -16.04
CA GLU A 81 -17.93 5.74 -15.54
C GLU A 81 -17.96 4.43 -16.33
N ALA A 82 -18.09 3.29 -15.65
CA ALA A 82 -18.10 1.94 -16.26
C ALA A 82 -19.43 1.60 -16.94
N ILE A 83 -19.86 2.44 -17.89
CA ILE A 83 -21.10 2.31 -18.66
C ILE A 83 -20.82 2.39 -20.16
N ALA A 84 -21.77 1.97 -21.00
CA ALA A 84 -21.68 2.19 -22.44
C ALA A 84 -21.59 3.70 -22.73
N LEU A 85 -20.74 4.09 -23.67
CA LEU A 85 -20.49 5.50 -23.96
C LEU A 85 -21.72 6.13 -24.64
N PRO A 86 -22.31 7.18 -24.06
CA PRO A 86 -23.51 7.80 -24.61
C PRO A 86 -23.18 8.66 -25.85
N LEU A 87 -24.06 8.70 -26.83
CA LEU A 87 -23.80 9.34 -28.14
C LEU A 87 -23.72 10.87 -28.09
N ASP A 88 -24.33 11.50 -27.09
CA ASP A 88 -24.43 12.95 -26.93
C ASP A 88 -23.18 13.56 -26.27
N ASN A 89 -22.63 12.89 -25.25
CA ASN A 89 -21.57 13.45 -24.40
C ASN A 89 -20.34 12.55 -24.18
N PHE A 90 -20.16 11.49 -24.98
CA PHE A 90 -19.02 10.56 -24.85
C PHE A 90 -17.65 11.22 -24.65
N LYS A 91 -17.40 12.38 -25.27
CA LYS A 91 -16.10 13.07 -25.19
C LYS A 91 -15.74 13.51 -23.76
N SER A 92 -16.71 13.94 -22.96
CA SER A 92 -16.47 14.36 -21.56
C SER A 92 -16.38 13.18 -20.60
N LYS A 93 -16.74 11.97 -21.06
CA LYS A 93 -16.70 10.73 -20.26
C LYS A 93 -15.46 9.89 -20.50
N ILE A 94 -14.58 10.31 -21.42
CA ILE A 94 -13.35 9.61 -21.78
C ILE A 94 -12.16 10.47 -21.38
N SER A 95 -11.23 9.88 -20.65
CA SER A 95 -9.92 10.44 -20.39
C SER A 95 -8.84 9.66 -21.13
N VAL A 96 -7.73 10.34 -21.43
CA VAL A 96 -6.66 9.80 -22.26
C VAL A 96 -5.32 9.98 -21.56
N LEU A 97 -4.54 8.90 -21.51
CA LEU A 97 -3.17 8.91 -21.00
C LEU A 97 -2.24 8.32 -22.06
N SER A 98 -1.09 8.96 -22.27
CA SER A 98 -0.01 8.39 -23.06
C SER A 98 1.12 7.95 -22.14
N LEU A 99 1.71 6.79 -22.45
CA LEU A 99 2.84 6.26 -21.68
C LEU A 99 3.88 5.64 -22.62
N ARG A 100 5.14 5.76 -22.24
CA ARG A 100 6.28 5.15 -22.93
C ARG A 100 7.03 4.27 -21.94
N GLY A 101 7.33 3.03 -22.34
CA GLY A 101 8.06 2.08 -21.50
C GLY A 101 7.15 1.35 -20.50
N ARG A 102 7.66 1.08 -19.28
CA ARG A 102 6.91 0.33 -18.27
C ARG A 102 5.81 1.21 -17.67
N PRO A 103 4.60 0.66 -17.43
CA PRO A 103 3.55 1.39 -16.74
C PRO A 103 3.95 1.87 -15.34
N THR A 104 4.76 1.08 -14.62
CA THR A 104 5.30 1.44 -13.31
C THR A 104 6.19 2.66 -13.38
N ASP A 105 7.08 2.74 -14.37
CA ASP A 105 7.99 3.87 -14.52
C ASP A 105 7.24 5.14 -14.92
N ALA A 106 6.22 5.00 -15.77
CA ALA A 106 5.31 6.08 -16.11
C ALA A 106 4.54 6.57 -14.89
N LEU A 107 4.02 5.66 -14.05
CA LEU A 107 3.37 6.00 -12.79
C LEU A 107 4.31 6.78 -11.86
N ILE A 108 5.52 6.27 -11.62
CA ILE A 108 6.52 6.93 -10.76
C ILE A 108 6.77 8.36 -11.24
N ARG A 109 6.99 8.54 -12.55
CA ARG A 109 7.24 9.87 -13.12
C ARG A 109 6.02 10.78 -13.06
N SER A 110 4.83 10.26 -13.37
CA SER A 110 3.59 11.04 -13.28
C SER A 110 3.32 11.49 -11.85
N VAL A 111 3.58 10.64 -10.86
CA VAL A 111 3.49 11.01 -9.44
C VAL A 111 4.45 12.16 -9.10
N ARG A 112 5.74 12.00 -9.44
CA ARG A 112 6.78 12.99 -9.13
C ARG A 112 6.61 14.33 -9.83
N GLU A 113 6.26 14.30 -11.11
CA GLU A 113 6.30 15.50 -11.95
C GLU A 113 4.93 16.19 -12.06
N ILE A 114 3.83 15.43 -12.06
CA ILE A 114 2.49 15.96 -12.33
C ILE A 114 1.69 16.09 -11.04
N PHE A 115 1.53 15.00 -10.30
CA PHE A 115 0.63 14.99 -9.14
C PHE A 115 1.21 15.76 -7.94
N LYS A 116 2.53 15.73 -7.75
CA LYS A 116 3.19 16.55 -6.74
C LYS A 116 2.90 18.05 -6.95
N GLN A 117 3.10 18.55 -8.18
CA GLN A 117 2.79 19.93 -8.53
C GLN A 117 1.29 20.22 -8.43
N ALA A 118 0.43 19.28 -8.82
CA ALA A 118 -1.02 19.46 -8.72
C ALA A 118 -1.46 19.66 -7.27
N ILE A 119 -0.92 18.87 -6.33
CA ILE A 119 -1.27 18.96 -4.91
C ILE A 119 -0.64 20.20 -4.27
N GLU A 120 0.60 20.56 -4.62
CA GLU A 120 1.26 21.78 -4.13
C GLU A 120 0.51 23.06 -4.52
N ASN A 121 -0.16 23.07 -5.68
CA ASN A 121 -0.96 24.21 -6.15
C ASN A 121 -2.40 24.22 -5.61
N ASP A 122 -2.86 23.12 -5.01
CA ASP A 122 -4.23 22.97 -4.55
C ASP A 122 -4.31 23.29 -3.05
N SER A 123 -4.44 24.58 -2.74
CA SER A 123 -4.30 25.12 -1.38
C SER A 123 -5.50 24.86 -0.44
N GLU A 124 -6.53 24.12 -0.86
CA GLU A 124 -7.87 24.25 -0.25
C GLU A 124 -8.41 23.08 0.58
N THR A 125 -7.71 21.96 0.81
CA THR A 125 -8.29 20.88 1.65
C THR A 125 -7.32 20.12 2.55
N SER A 126 -7.78 19.77 3.76
CA SER A 126 -7.10 18.83 4.67
C SER A 126 -6.94 17.42 4.10
N ALA A 127 -7.65 17.08 3.03
CA ALA A 127 -7.45 15.87 2.26
C ALA A 127 -6.08 15.86 1.55
N ASN A 128 -5.57 17.04 1.16
CA ASN A 128 -4.30 17.18 0.46
C ASN A 128 -3.09 16.86 1.36
N SER A 129 -3.18 17.00 2.68
CA SER A 129 -2.09 16.59 3.59
C SER A 129 -1.89 15.07 3.61
N HIS A 130 -2.98 14.30 3.62
CA HIS A 130 -2.93 12.84 3.55
C HIS A 130 -2.39 12.37 2.19
N LEU A 131 -2.80 13.02 1.10
CA LEU A 131 -2.27 12.75 -0.23
C LEU A 131 -0.77 13.08 -0.31
N HIS A 132 -0.32 14.18 0.31
CA HIS A 132 1.11 14.48 0.42
C HIS A 132 1.87 13.38 1.16
N THR A 133 1.37 12.89 2.29
CA THR A 133 2.01 11.77 3.02
C THR A 133 2.09 10.52 2.14
N ILE A 134 0.99 10.13 1.49
CA ILE A 134 0.97 8.96 0.60
C ILE A 134 1.93 9.14 -0.58
N LEU A 135 1.98 10.33 -1.18
CA LEU A 135 2.91 10.62 -2.28
C LEU A 135 4.36 10.56 -1.83
N ASN A 136 4.68 11.09 -0.64
CA ASN A 136 6.03 11.03 -0.07
C ASN A 136 6.43 9.59 0.26
N GLU A 137 5.52 8.80 0.84
CA GLU A 137 5.74 7.37 1.09
C GLU A 137 5.96 6.60 -0.22
N LEU A 138 5.13 6.85 -1.23
CA LEU A 138 5.30 6.28 -2.57
C LEU A 138 6.64 6.70 -3.17
N GLU A 139 7.03 7.98 -3.08
CA GLU A 139 8.33 8.46 -3.55
C GLU A 139 9.49 7.73 -2.86
N MET A 140 9.42 7.52 -1.53
CA MET A 140 10.43 6.79 -0.76
C MET A 140 10.53 5.32 -1.17
N ILE A 141 9.40 4.67 -1.49
CA ILE A 141 9.37 3.29 -1.99
C ILE A 141 9.90 3.23 -3.44
N MET A 142 9.69 4.30 -4.22
CA MET A 142 9.95 4.36 -5.66
C MET A 142 11.31 4.99 -6.02
N GLU A 143 12.11 5.46 -5.06
CA GLU A 143 13.46 5.95 -5.36
C GLU A 143 14.32 4.81 -5.95
N PRO A 144 14.78 4.95 -7.21
CA PRO A 144 15.70 3.98 -7.77
C PRO A 144 16.97 4.01 -6.93
N LYS A 145 17.33 2.85 -6.36
CA LYS A 145 18.51 2.56 -5.53
C LYS A 145 19.83 2.87 -6.25
N ASN A 146 20.05 4.12 -6.67
CA ASN A 146 21.18 4.58 -7.46
C ASN A 146 22.39 4.98 -6.61
N ASP A 147 22.25 4.99 -5.29
CA ASP A 147 23.40 5.06 -4.40
C ASP A 147 24.05 3.68 -4.28
N LYS A 148 24.94 3.39 -5.24
CA LYS A 148 25.84 2.23 -5.21
C LYS A 148 26.73 2.14 -3.95
N LYS A 149 26.65 3.13 -3.06
CA LYS A 149 27.37 3.15 -1.79
C LYS A 149 26.50 2.72 -0.59
N ASN A 150 25.17 2.75 -0.69
CA ASN A 150 24.25 2.33 0.39
C ASN A 150 23.36 1.14 -0.01
N ILE A 151 23.80 0.30 -0.96
CA ILE A 151 23.07 -0.90 -1.42
C ILE A 151 22.68 -1.86 -0.28
N HIS A 152 23.37 -1.78 0.85
CA HIS A 152 23.08 -2.57 2.03
C HIS A 152 21.91 -2.02 2.86
N GLU A 153 21.51 -0.76 2.79
CA GLU A 153 20.64 -0.19 3.84
C GLU A 153 19.13 -0.30 3.63
N ARG A 154 18.64 -0.62 2.42
CA ARG A 154 17.18 -0.70 2.14
C ARG A 154 16.82 -1.79 1.13
N ARG A 155 17.06 -3.04 1.48
CA ARG A 155 16.49 -4.21 0.76
C ARG A 155 15.19 -4.62 1.43
N SER A 156 14.15 -4.90 0.64
CA SER A 156 12.95 -5.53 1.19
C SER A 156 13.30 -6.95 1.65
N ILE A 157 12.49 -7.54 2.54
CA ILE A 157 12.70 -8.93 2.95
C ILE A 157 12.70 -9.89 1.75
N HIS A 158 11.87 -9.62 0.74
CA HIS A 158 11.83 -10.38 -0.51
C HIS A 158 13.11 -10.21 -1.34
N ASP A 159 13.69 -9.01 -1.39
CA ASP A 159 14.98 -8.77 -2.05
C ASP A 159 16.09 -9.57 -1.35
N GLU A 160 16.04 -9.67 -0.03
CA GLU A 160 17.02 -10.37 0.79
C GLU A 160 16.90 -11.89 0.62
N ILE A 161 15.68 -12.44 0.68
CA ILE A 161 15.40 -13.86 0.38
C ILE A 161 15.88 -14.20 -1.02
N ASN A 162 15.53 -13.38 -2.03
CA ASN A 162 15.97 -13.59 -3.41
C ASN A 162 17.48 -13.47 -3.57
N TYR A 163 18.13 -12.58 -2.81
CA TYR A 163 19.58 -12.42 -2.84
C TYR A 163 20.27 -13.72 -2.39
N TRP A 164 19.84 -14.30 -1.27
CA TRP A 164 20.43 -15.55 -0.76
C TRP A 164 20.08 -16.76 -1.62
N LYS A 165 18.86 -16.84 -2.17
CA LYS A 165 18.47 -17.90 -3.11
C LYS A 165 19.30 -17.94 -4.39
N ASN A 166 19.73 -16.79 -4.90
CA ASN A 166 20.49 -16.71 -6.16
C ASN A 166 21.97 -17.05 -5.98
N ARG A 167 22.45 -17.13 -4.74
CA ARG A 167 23.83 -17.50 -4.43
C ARG A 167 23.97 -19.02 -4.36
N LYS A 168 25.14 -19.51 -4.79
CA LYS A 168 25.45 -20.95 -4.87
C LYS A 168 26.48 -21.43 -3.84
N ASP A 169 26.91 -20.54 -2.94
CA ASP A 169 27.82 -20.93 -1.87
C ASP A 169 27.10 -21.77 -0.79
N ASN A 170 27.84 -22.67 -0.14
CA ASN A 170 27.28 -23.60 0.84
C ASN A 170 26.55 -22.88 1.99
N ALA A 171 27.06 -21.72 2.43
CA ALA A 171 26.42 -20.90 3.44
C ALA A 171 25.07 -20.34 2.94
N ALA A 172 25.05 -19.77 1.73
CA ALA A 172 23.81 -19.29 1.12
C ALA A 172 22.76 -20.40 0.92
N LEU A 173 23.18 -21.64 0.63
CA LEU A 173 22.26 -22.77 0.55
C LEU A 173 21.58 -23.05 1.90
N GLN A 174 22.35 -23.06 3.00
CA GLN A 174 21.78 -23.22 4.35
C GLN A 174 20.81 -22.08 4.68
N TYR A 175 21.21 -20.82 4.46
CA TYR A 175 20.33 -19.67 4.71
C TYR A 175 19.05 -19.73 3.86
N SER A 176 19.17 -20.11 2.59
CA SER A 176 18.03 -20.21 1.68
C SER A 176 17.02 -21.27 2.11
N GLN A 177 17.46 -22.37 2.74
CA GLN A 177 16.57 -23.39 3.27
C GLN A 177 15.78 -22.86 4.46
N VAL A 178 16.43 -22.12 5.37
CA VAL A 178 15.76 -21.48 6.50
C VAL A 178 14.72 -20.45 6.02
N PHE A 179 15.09 -19.63 5.02
CA PHE A 179 14.17 -18.63 4.44
C PHE A 179 12.94 -19.22 3.73
N GLN A 180 12.98 -20.48 3.25
CA GLN A 180 11.84 -21.07 2.54
C GLN A 180 10.58 -21.14 3.42
N ILE A 181 10.75 -21.45 4.72
CA ILE A 181 9.62 -21.55 5.64
C ILE A 181 9.02 -20.16 5.87
N LEU A 182 9.88 -19.16 6.09
CA LEU A 182 9.47 -17.77 6.28
C LEU A 182 8.76 -17.22 5.03
N GLU A 183 9.29 -17.45 3.83
CA GLU A 183 8.72 -16.94 2.58
C GLU A 183 7.27 -17.42 2.38
N VAL A 184 7.00 -18.70 2.62
CA VAL A 184 5.63 -19.24 2.51
C VAL A 184 4.68 -18.51 3.46
N LYS A 185 5.09 -18.25 4.71
CA LYS A 185 4.28 -17.49 5.67
C LYS A 185 4.14 -16.01 5.28
N LEU A 186 5.17 -15.39 4.72
CA LEU A 186 5.11 -14.01 4.24
C LEU A 186 4.16 -13.84 3.05
N GLU A 187 4.08 -14.83 2.14
CA GLU A 187 3.10 -14.83 1.05
C GLU A 187 1.66 -14.91 1.58
N MET A 188 1.43 -15.67 2.65
CA MET A 188 0.14 -15.79 3.32
C MET A 188 -0.32 -14.50 4.02
N LEU A 189 0.61 -13.62 4.40
CA LEU A 189 0.32 -12.36 5.09
C LEU A 189 -0.76 -11.55 4.35
N THR A 190 -0.75 -11.53 3.02
CA THR A 190 -1.73 -10.77 2.22
C THR A 190 -3.19 -11.16 2.43
N ASN A 191 -3.46 -12.39 2.87
CA ASN A 191 -4.80 -12.94 3.03
C ASN A 191 -5.08 -13.46 4.45
N CYS A 192 -4.15 -13.27 5.39
CA CYS A 192 -4.28 -13.80 6.73
C CYS A 192 -5.22 -12.94 7.59
N ARG A 193 -5.76 -13.53 8.65
CA ARG A 193 -6.45 -12.79 9.70
C ARG A 193 -5.42 -12.18 10.65
N ILE A 194 -5.84 -11.16 11.41
CA ILE A 194 -4.96 -10.50 12.38
C ILE A 194 -4.49 -11.45 13.49
N ASP A 195 -5.31 -12.43 13.88
CA ASP A 195 -4.96 -13.46 14.85
C ASP A 195 -3.91 -14.45 14.31
N GLU A 196 -3.82 -14.62 12.99
CA GLU A 196 -2.81 -15.49 12.35
C GLU A 196 -1.42 -14.84 12.30
N ILE A 197 -1.30 -13.55 12.64
CA ILE A 197 0.01 -12.87 12.71
C ILE A 197 0.90 -13.50 13.78
N TYR A 198 0.34 -14.05 14.86
CA TYR A 198 1.11 -14.77 15.86
C TYR A 198 1.92 -15.91 15.24
N GLU A 199 1.34 -16.68 14.33
CA GLU A 199 2.07 -17.76 13.65
C GLU A 199 3.24 -17.25 12.81
N ILE A 200 3.10 -16.05 12.24
CA ILE A 200 4.15 -15.40 11.44
C ILE A 200 5.28 -14.93 12.36
N ILE A 201 4.94 -14.39 13.54
CA ILE A 201 5.92 -14.01 14.55
C ILE A 201 6.69 -15.24 15.02
N ASP A 202 6.00 -16.32 15.39
CA ASP A 202 6.63 -17.57 15.83
C ASP A 202 7.53 -18.17 14.74
N THR A 203 7.05 -18.21 13.49
CA THR A 203 7.87 -18.68 12.35
C THR A 203 9.08 -17.78 12.14
N THR A 204 8.92 -16.47 12.36
CA THR A 204 10.03 -15.52 12.25
C THR A 204 11.04 -15.73 13.37
N GLU A 205 10.61 -15.95 14.61
CA GLU A 205 11.48 -16.27 15.74
C GLU A 205 12.34 -17.51 15.43
N ASP A 206 11.70 -18.60 15.01
CA ASP A 206 12.37 -19.84 14.65
C ASP A 206 13.36 -19.64 13.50
N CYS A 207 12.96 -18.89 12.47
CA CYS A 207 13.81 -18.56 11.33
C CYS A 207 15.03 -17.74 11.76
N LEU A 208 14.83 -16.71 12.58
CA LEU A 208 15.91 -15.87 13.08
C LEU A 208 16.89 -16.67 13.94
N ASN A 209 16.37 -17.48 14.86
CA ASN A 209 17.20 -18.31 15.71
C ASN A 209 17.99 -19.34 14.89
N GLN A 210 17.38 -19.96 13.87
CA GLN A 210 18.08 -20.87 12.95
C GLN A 210 19.17 -20.16 12.14
N LEU A 211 18.91 -18.95 11.62
CA LEU A 211 19.90 -18.18 10.87
C LEU A 211 21.12 -17.83 11.75
N TRP A 212 20.89 -17.42 13.00
CA TRP A 212 21.98 -17.07 13.92
C TRP A 212 22.89 -18.26 14.21
N ASN A 213 22.29 -19.45 14.38
CA ASN A 213 22.99 -20.71 14.69
C ASN A 213 23.54 -21.46 13.46
N CYS A 214 23.48 -20.89 12.26
CA CYS A 214 24.08 -21.50 11.06
C CYS A 214 25.62 -21.51 11.13
N GLU A 215 26.26 -22.36 10.32
CA GLU A 215 27.72 -22.42 10.17
C GLU A 215 28.12 -22.16 8.71
N PRO A 216 28.61 -20.96 8.35
CA PRO A 216 28.93 -19.82 9.22
C PRO A 216 27.69 -19.10 9.75
N SER A 217 27.83 -18.37 10.87
CA SER A 217 26.74 -17.60 11.45
C SER A 217 26.29 -16.50 10.50
N PHE A 218 24.97 -16.25 10.48
CA PHE A 218 24.41 -15.23 9.62
C PHE A 218 24.92 -13.82 10.03
N PRO A 219 25.34 -12.96 9.08
CA PRO A 219 25.93 -11.67 9.43
C PRO A 219 24.96 -10.76 10.19
N GLN A 220 25.41 -10.18 11.31
CA GLN A 220 24.59 -9.32 12.18
C GLN A 220 23.88 -8.16 11.45
N ASN A 221 24.56 -7.52 10.49
CA ASN A 221 23.98 -6.43 9.71
C ASN A 221 22.77 -6.87 8.88
N HIS A 222 22.86 -8.06 8.27
CA HIS A 222 21.75 -8.63 7.51
C HIS A 222 20.62 -9.06 8.44
N MET A 223 20.97 -9.61 9.61
CA MET A 223 20.01 -9.98 10.64
C MET A 223 19.15 -8.80 11.07
N ARG A 224 19.80 -7.66 11.35
CA ARG A 224 19.13 -6.41 11.71
C ARG A 224 18.17 -5.93 10.62
N GLN A 225 18.58 -6.03 9.35
CA GLN A 225 17.74 -5.63 8.22
C GLN A 225 16.52 -6.53 8.06
N ILE A 226 16.66 -7.83 8.32
CA ILE A 226 15.54 -8.78 8.30
C ILE A 226 14.54 -8.42 9.39
N ILE A 227 15.01 -8.21 10.63
CA ILE A 227 14.14 -7.85 11.76
C ILE A 227 13.40 -6.54 11.47
N ASP A 228 14.11 -5.51 11.00
CA ASP A 228 13.51 -4.21 10.64
C ASP A 228 12.53 -4.34 9.46
N SER A 229 12.87 -5.13 8.43
CA SER A 229 12.01 -5.33 7.26
C SER A 229 10.74 -6.12 7.58
N ILE A 230 10.85 -7.20 8.35
CA ILE A 230 9.68 -7.98 8.79
C ILE A 230 8.84 -7.13 9.74
N GLY A 231 9.47 -6.42 10.67
CA GLY A 231 8.77 -5.51 11.58
C GLY A 231 7.96 -4.47 10.81
N LYS A 232 8.56 -3.81 9.81
CA LYS A 232 7.85 -2.88 8.92
C LYS A 232 6.73 -3.55 8.13
N LEU A 233 6.92 -4.78 7.67
CA LEU A 233 5.91 -5.52 6.93
C LEU A 233 4.70 -5.87 7.81
N ILE A 234 4.93 -6.32 9.04
CA ILE A 234 3.88 -6.56 10.04
C ILE A 234 3.12 -5.26 10.33
N VAL A 235 3.85 -4.15 10.52
CA VAL A 235 3.25 -2.82 10.72
C VAL A 235 2.41 -2.37 9.52
N LEU A 236 2.92 -2.53 8.31
CA LEU A 236 2.19 -2.22 7.09
C LEU A 236 0.92 -3.07 6.99
N PHE A 237 1.01 -4.35 7.32
CA PHE A 237 -0.13 -5.23 7.35
C PHE A 237 -1.17 -4.81 8.38
N PHE A 238 -0.77 -4.37 9.58
CA PHE A 238 -1.69 -3.78 10.55
C PHE A 238 -2.43 -2.58 9.99
N LEU A 239 -1.72 -1.66 9.34
CA LEU A 239 -2.35 -0.47 8.74
C LEU A 239 -3.34 -0.85 7.64
N ILE A 240 -2.99 -1.81 6.77
CA ILE A 240 -3.87 -2.29 5.70
C ILE A 240 -5.09 -3.01 6.28
N PHE A 241 -4.90 -3.91 7.24
CA PHE A 241 -5.98 -4.66 7.86
C PHE A 241 -6.94 -3.73 8.63
N CYS A 242 -6.40 -2.76 9.36
CA CYS A 242 -7.20 -1.71 10.01
C CYS A 242 -7.97 -0.89 8.98
N ALA A 243 -7.33 -0.47 7.88
CA ALA A 243 -7.99 0.25 6.81
C ALA A 243 -9.08 -0.60 6.13
N LEU A 244 -8.89 -1.91 5.99
CA LEU A 244 -9.88 -2.84 5.45
C LEU A 244 -11.05 -3.08 6.40
N ILE A 245 -10.81 -3.21 7.70
CA ILE A 245 -11.90 -3.28 8.69
C ILE A 245 -12.70 -1.98 8.67
N ILE A 246 -12.01 -0.84 8.73
CA ILE A 246 -12.63 0.48 8.60
C ILE A 246 -13.45 0.53 7.31
N ASN A 247 -12.89 0.09 6.18
CA ASN A 247 -13.57 0.12 4.89
C ASN A 247 -14.76 -0.86 4.78
N SER A 248 -14.64 -2.05 5.37
CA SER A 248 -15.69 -3.07 5.41
C SER A 248 -16.84 -2.64 6.32
N ILE A 249 -16.54 -1.96 7.42
CA ILE A 249 -17.52 -1.32 8.28
C ILE A 249 -18.13 -0.14 7.50
N THR A 250 -17.34 0.73 6.85
CA THR A 250 -17.85 1.91 6.12
C THR A 250 -18.70 1.59 4.89
N ASN A 251 -18.47 0.45 4.24
CA ASN A 251 -19.24 0.02 3.06
C ASN A 251 -20.55 -0.71 3.41
N LYS A 252 -20.79 -1.01 4.68
CA LYS A 252 -22.08 -1.55 5.18
C LYS A 252 -22.76 -0.61 6.16
N ILE A 253 -22.02 0.33 6.73
CA ILE A 253 -22.44 1.20 7.80
C ILE A 253 -21.78 2.54 7.50
N GLU A 254 -22.51 3.67 7.51
CA GLU A 254 -21.87 4.98 7.41
C GLU A 254 -20.68 5.07 8.40
N PHE A 255 -19.59 5.77 8.06
CA PHE A 255 -18.40 6.04 8.90
C PHE A 255 -18.76 6.37 10.38
N ASN A 256 -19.99 6.84 10.56
CA ASN A 256 -20.79 7.05 11.76
C ASN A 256 -20.84 5.93 12.84
N ASN A 257 -20.39 4.68 12.61
CA ASN A 257 -20.43 3.61 13.64
C ASN A 257 -19.14 2.77 13.85
N ILE A 258 -17.94 3.20 13.44
CA ILE A 258 -16.70 2.43 13.79
C ILE A 258 -16.27 2.68 15.24
N TRP A 259 -16.26 3.95 15.68
CA TRP A 259 -16.51 4.26 17.09
C TRP A 259 -17.90 3.69 17.44
N ASN A 260 -18.41 3.52 18.64
CA ASN A 260 -19.67 2.74 18.86
C ASN A 260 -19.62 1.24 18.50
N ASP A 261 -18.81 0.75 17.55
CA ASP A 261 -18.58 -0.69 17.40
C ASP A 261 -17.71 -1.17 18.58
N ASP A 262 -18.20 -2.18 19.30
CA ASP A 262 -17.48 -2.80 20.42
C ASP A 262 -16.32 -3.66 19.93
N THR A 263 -16.38 -4.15 18.68
CA THR A 263 -15.28 -4.91 18.07
C THR A 263 -13.99 -4.09 17.93
N LEU A 264 -14.08 -2.76 17.91
CA LEU A 264 -12.91 -1.88 17.90
C LEU A 264 -12.04 -2.07 19.15
N ILE A 265 -12.63 -2.31 20.32
CA ILE A 265 -11.89 -2.54 21.57
C ILE A 265 -11.07 -3.83 21.44
N ASP A 266 -11.69 -4.90 20.95
CA ASP A 266 -11.02 -6.19 20.74
C ASP A 266 -9.88 -6.08 19.73
N ILE A 267 -10.08 -5.34 18.63
CA ILE A 267 -9.05 -5.10 17.62
C ILE A 267 -7.88 -4.30 18.21
N LEU A 268 -8.16 -3.23 18.97
CA LEU A 268 -7.12 -2.42 19.60
C LEU A 268 -6.30 -3.24 20.59
N HIS A 269 -6.95 -4.06 21.42
CA HIS A 269 -6.28 -4.99 22.32
C HIS A 269 -5.41 -5.98 21.55
N LEU A 270 -5.93 -6.57 20.47
CA LEU A 270 -5.18 -7.52 19.67
C LEU A 270 -3.94 -6.88 19.04
N ILE A 271 -4.04 -5.66 18.52
CA ILE A 271 -2.88 -4.91 17.99
C ILE A 271 -1.82 -4.70 19.08
N ILE A 272 -2.24 -4.25 20.27
CA ILE A 272 -1.33 -4.05 21.41
C ILE A 272 -0.64 -5.36 21.78
N SER A 273 -1.40 -6.45 21.93
CA SER A 273 -0.86 -7.77 22.29
C SER A 273 0.11 -8.32 21.26
N ILE A 274 -0.09 -8.06 19.96
CA ILE A 274 0.86 -8.48 18.93
C ILE A 274 2.11 -7.59 18.96
N CYS A 275 1.96 -6.28 19.19
CA CYS A 275 3.11 -5.40 19.39
C CYS A 275 3.97 -5.83 20.59
N GLU A 276 3.35 -6.25 21.68
CA GLU A 276 4.02 -6.80 22.86
C GLU A 276 4.72 -8.12 22.53
N GLN A 277 4.05 -9.03 21.81
CA GLN A 277 4.64 -10.31 21.42
C GLN A 277 5.89 -10.11 20.55
N TRP A 278 5.81 -9.24 19.53
CA TRP A 278 6.95 -8.94 18.68
C TRP A 278 8.11 -8.33 19.49
N GLN A 279 7.81 -7.38 20.38
CA GLN A 279 8.80 -6.79 21.27
C GLN A 279 9.48 -7.84 22.17
N PHE A 280 8.68 -8.72 22.76
CA PHE A 280 9.16 -9.78 23.63
C PHE A 280 10.08 -10.76 22.90
N VAL A 281 9.66 -11.26 21.74
CA VAL A 281 10.43 -12.19 20.91
C VAL A 281 11.78 -11.58 20.51
N ILE A 282 11.79 -10.37 19.94
CA ILE A 282 13.02 -9.73 19.49
C ILE A 282 13.96 -9.40 20.66
N THR A 283 13.42 -8.94 21.80
CA THR A 283 14.23 -8.65 22.98
C THR A 283 14.87 -9.93 23.53
N THR A 284 14.09 -11.01 23.60
CA THR A 284 14.55 -12.32 24.07
C THR A 284 15.66 -12.89 23.18
N LEU A 285 15.48 -12.83 21.86
CA LEU A 285 16.50 -13.26 20.90
C LEU A 285 17.79 -12.43 21.02
N ILE A 286 17.68 -11.10 21.13
CA ILE A 286 18.85 -10.23 21.30
C ILE A 286 19.57 -10.54 22.62
N GLU A 287 18.85 -10.74 23.72
CA GLU A 287 19.44 -11.11 25.01
C GLU A 287 20.16 -12.46 24.95
N GLN A 288 19.59 -13.43 24.24
CA GLN A 288 20.22 -14.73 23.99
C GLN A 288 21.49 -14.58 23.15
N TRP A 289 21.45 -13.83 22.04
CA TRP A 289 22.60 -13.61 21.16
C TRP A 289 23.68 -12.75 21.81
N LYS A 290 23.35 -11.89 22.77
CA LYS A 290 24.35 -11.18 23.60
C LYS A 290 25.16 -12.13 24.48
N GLN A 291 24.63 -13.30 24.82
CA GLN A 291 25.29 -14.34 25.62
C GLN A 291 26.07 -15.35 24.79
N ASP A 292 25.97 -15.29 23.45
CA ASP A 292 26.73 -16.15 22.54
C ASP A 292 28.24 -15.87 22.65
N ILE A 293 29.02 -16.93 22.87
CA ILE A 293 30.47 -16.85 23.09
C ILE A 293 31.19 -16.57 21.76
N ASP A 294 30.70 -17.15 20.65
CA ASP A 294 31.40 -17.16 19.38
C ASP A 294 31.06 -15.92 18.54
N ASN A 295 29.82 -15.43 18.65
CA ASN A 295 29.34 -14.27 17.91
C ASN A 295 28.37 -13.41 18.75
N PRO A 296 28.85 -12.64 19.74
CA PRO A 296 27.97 -11.83 20.58
C PRO A 296 27.32 -10.69 19.80
N TRP A 297 26.03 -10.47 20.04
CA TRP A 297 25.31 -9.33 19.47
C TRP A 297 25.83 -8.00 20.02
N ASN A 298 26.44 -7.17 19.17
CA ASN A 298 27.17 -5.95 19.58
C ASN A 298 26.41 -4.63 19.36
N ASP A 299 25.10 -4.64 19.10
CA ASP A 299 24.32 -3.43 18.84
C ASP A 299 23.29 -3.15 19.95
N ASP A 300 23.26 -1.89 20.40
CA ASP A 300 22.32 -1.39 21.42
C ASP A 300 21.21 -0.50 20.80
N GLN A 301 21.16 -0.36 19.47
CA GLN A 301 20.11 0.42 18.82
C GLN A 301 18.74 -0.28 18.93
N SER A 302 17.70 0.51 19.23
CA SER A 302 16.33 0.03 19.37
C SER A 302 15.72 -0.36 18.01
N ILE A 303 15.93 -1.62 17.63
CA ILE A 303 15.31 -2.22 16.42
C ILE A 303 13.78 -2.17 16.49
N ILE A 304 13.22 -2.02 17.71
CA ILE A 304 11.78 -2.17 17.97
C ILE A 304 11.04 -0.82 18.13
N SER A 305 11.70 0.30 17.83
CA SER A 305 11.14 1.66 18.02
C SER A 305 9.79 1.90 17.32
N ILE A 306 9.57 1.31 16.15
CA ILE A 306 8.31 1.47 15.39
C ILE A 306 7.13 0.84 16.14
N PHE A 307 7.31 -0.34 16.74
CA PHE A 307 6.26 -1.02 17.49
C PHE A 307 5.93 -0.27 18.78
N GLU A 308 6.92 0.30 19.47
CA GLU A 308 6.68 1.14 20.63
C GLU A 308 5.82 2.37 20.28
N ILE A 309 6.08 3.00 19.13
CA ILE A 309 5.32 4.17 18.66
C ILE A 309 3.87 3.77 18.40
N ILE A 310 3.65 2.64 17.72
CA ILE A 310 2.31 2.15 17.37
C ILE A 310 1.55 1.69 18.60
N GLN A 311 2.19 0.94 19.50
CA GLN A 311 1.59 0.50 20.75
C GLN A 311 1.13 1.71 21.58
N LYS A 312 2.03 2.69 21.82
CA LYS A 312 1.70 3.92 22.55
C LYS A 312 0.57 4.72 21.92
N HIS A 313 0.46 4.72 20.60
CA HIS A 313 -0.62 5.40 19.89
C HIS A 313 -1.94 4.63 20.02
N THR A 314 -1.89 3.31 19.86
CA THR A 314 -3.04 2.40 19.99
C THR A 314 -3.61 2.42 21.41
N ASP A 315 -2.74 2.41 22.43
CA ASP A 315 -3.12 2.55 23.85
C ASP A 315 -3.89 3.84 24.13
N LYS A 316 -3.50 4.95 23.50
CA LYS A 316 -4.22 6.23 23.65
C LYS A 316 -5.61 6.16 23.05
N ILE A 317 -5.75 5.54 21.88
CA ILE A 317 -7.05 5.38 21.21
C ILE A 317 -7.95 4.47 22.03
N LEU A 318 -7.40 3.35 22.52
CA LEU A 318 -8.10 2.43 23.41
C LEU A 318 -8.56 3.14 24.69
N SER A 319 -7.66 3.88 25.33
CA SER A 319 -7.98 4.66 26.53
C SER A 319 -9.12 5.65 26.28
N LEU A 320 -9.11 6.32 25.12
CA LEU A 320 -10.18 7.26 24.76
C LEU A 320 -11.49 6.54 24.46
N LYS A 321 -11.46 5.38 23.79
CA LYS A 321 -12.63 4.56 23.52
C LYS A 321 -13.27 4.05 24.81
N LEU A 322 -12.47 3.55 25.75
CA LEU A 322 -12.92 3.14 27.08
C LEU A 322 -13.49 4.32 27.86
N LEU A 323 -12.82 5.47 27.85
CA LEU A 323 -13.34 6.70 28.47
C LEU A 323 -14.67 7.11 27.86
N SER A 324 -14.81 7.02 26.53
CA SER A 324 -16.07 7.34 25.84
C SER A 324 -17.20 6.42 26.26
N HIS A 325 -16.93 5.12 26.40
CA HIS A 325 -17.90 4.15 26.87
C HIS A 325 -18.32 4.44 28.31
N GLN A 326 -17.37 4.71 29.21
CA GLN A 326 -17.62 5.07 30.61
C GLN A 326 -18.44 6.37 30.73
N MET A 327 -18.13 7.39 29.92
CA MET A 327 -18.90 8.63 29.92
C MET A 327 -20.33 8.42 29.40
N THR A 328 -20.53 7.60 28.36
CA THR A 328 -21.87 7.26 27.86
C THR A 328 -22.71 6.55 28.93
N GLU A 329 -22.12 5.68 29.75
CA GLU A 329 -22.81 5.03 30.88
C GLU A 329 -23.19 6.03 32.00
N LEU A 330 -22.33 7.01 32.28
CA LEU A 330 -22.55 8.03 33.31
C LEU A 330 -23.57 9.10 32.87
N ILE A 331 -23.52 9.51 31.60
CA ILE A 331 -24.41 10.52 31.03
C ILE A 331 -25.75 9.84 30.72
N LYS A 332 -26.71 9.96 31.65
CA LYS A 332 -28.08 9.45 31.45
C LYS A 332 -28.91 10.27 30.45
N ASP A 333 -28.44 11.47 30.11
CA ASP A 333 -29.12 12.38 29.18
C ASP A 333 -28.71 12.10 27.73
N LYS A 334 -29.71 11.93 26.86
CA LYS A 334 -29.47 11.63 25.43
C LYS A 334 -28.81 12.78 24.68
N ASN A 335 -28.97 14.03 25.15
CA ASN A 335 -28.34 15.18 24.49
C ASN A 335 -26.84 15.23 24.78
N GLY A 336 -26.44 15.04 26.04
CA GLY A 336 -25.02 14.97 26.41
C GLY A 336 -24.25 13.84 25.71
N GLN A 337 -24.88 12.67 25.54
CA GLN A 337 -24.28 11.56 24.77
C GLN A 337 -24.06 11.95 23.30
N LYS A 338 -25.02 12.62 22.66
CA LYS A 338 -24.91 13.08 21.28
C LYS A 338 -23.84 14.14 21.08
N GLU A 339 -23.72 15.09 22.01
CA GLU A 339 -22.66 16.12 21.95
C GLU A 339 -21.28 15.47 22.06
N MET A 340 -21.12 14.51 22.97
CA MET A 340 -19.88 13.77 23.12
C MET A 340 -19.52 12.97 21.86
N GLU A 341 -20.50 12.24 21.32
CA GLU A 341 -20.32 11.53 20.05
C GLU A 341 -19.92 12.50 18.92
N GLN A 342 -20.51 13.69 18.87
CA GLN A 342 -20.18 14.69 17.85
C GLN A 342 -18.75 15.23 18.00
N ILE A 343 -18.28 15.48 19.22
CA ILE A 343 -16.90 15.91 19.49
C ILE A 343 -15.91 14.84 19.03
N ILE A 344 -16.17 13.58 19.41
CA ILE A 344 -15.35 12.44 18.98
C ILE A 344 -15.39 12.33 17.45
N ARG A 345 -16.57 12.40 16.81
CA ARG A 345 -16.71 12.37 15.35
C ARG A 345 -15.90 13.47 14.66
N ASN A 346 -15.89 14.69 15.19
CA ASN A 346 -15.15 15.80 14.59
C ASN A 346 -13.62 15.56 14.63
N ILE A 347 -13.13 14.90 15.68
CA ILE A 347 -11.71 14.60 15.85
C ILE A 347 -11.31 13.38 15.02
N PHE A 348 -12.05 12.28 15.14
CA PHE A 348 -11.74 10.99 14.52
C PHE A 348 -12.15 10.89 13.05
N GLY A 349 -13.22 11.59 12.62
CA GLY A 349 -13.71 11.54 11.25
C GLY A 349 -12.78 12.22 10.24
N THR A 350 -11.81 13.00 10.70
CA THR A 350 -10.88 13.76 9.85
C THR A 350 -9.45 13.26 9.92
N MET A 351 -9.16 12.22 10.70
CA MET A 351 -7.80 11.74 10.94
C MET A 351 -7.72 10.22 10.86
N PRO A 352 -6.62 9.67 10.33
CA PRO A 352 -6.37 8.24 10.37
C PRO A 352 -6.21 7.84 11.83
N ILE A 353 -7.04 6.88 12.24
CA ILE A 353 -7.00 6.28 13.58
C ILE A 353 -5.63 5.66 13.79
N PHE A 354 -5.09 4.95 12.80
CA PHE A 354 -3.80 4.28 12.88
C PHE A 354 -2.76 5.00 12.01
N THR A 355 -1.68 5.43 12.64
CA THR A 355 -0.52 6.05 11.96
C THR A 355 0.75 5.85 12.78
N TYR A 356 1.86 5.53 12.10
CA TYR A 356 3.20 5.57 12.69
C TYR A 356 3.91 6.91 12.41
N ASP A 357 3.27 7.82 11.66
CA ASP A 357 3.81 9.14 11.37
C ASP A 357 3.70 10.05 12.61
N ILE A 358 4.86 10.42 13.14
CA ILE A 358 5.00 11.28 14.32
C ILE A 358 4.28 12.63 14.12
N SER A 359 4.26 13.17 12.90
CA SER A 359 3.59 14.44 12.59
C SER A 359 2.07 14.33 12.78
N VAL A 360 1.47 13.26 12.27
CA VAL A 360 0.04 13.00 12.43
C VAL A 360 -0.29 12.74 13.91
N GLN A 361 0.59 12.06 14.66
CA GLN A 361 0.42 11.89 16.11
C GLN A 361 0.50 13.21 16.90
N GLN A 362 1.29 14.18 16.44
CA GLN A 362 1.32 15.53 17.02
C GLN A 362 0.00 16.26 16.77
N ASP A 363 -0.54 16.17 15.56
CA ASP A 363 -1.84 16.75 15.22
C ASP A 363 -2.97 16.13 16.06
N TRP A 364 -2.92 14.81 16.30
CA TRP A 364 -3.80 14.11 17.24
C TRP A 364 -3.77 14.74 18.63
N LYS A 365 -2.57 15.00 19.14
CA LYS A 365 -2.38 15.61 20.47
C LYS A 365 -2.98 17.02 20.52
N ILE A 366 -2.81 17.81 19.46
CA ILE A 366 -3.38 19.17 19.35
C ILE A 366 -4.91 19.12 19.32
N LYS A 367 -5.52 18.21 18.54
CA LYS A 367 -6.98 18.10 18.49
C LYS A 367 -7.58 17.53 19.78
N LEU A 368 -6.92 16.58 20.44
CA LEU A 368 -7.39 16.05 21.72
C LEU A 368 -7.37 17.11 22.83
N LEU A 369 -6.46 18.09 22.79
CA LEU A 369 -6.48 19.22 23.73
C LEU A 369 -7.78 20.03 23.64
N VAL A 370 -8.45 20.04 22.48
CA VAL A 370 -9.76 20.71 22.29
C VAL A 370 -10.87 20.03 23.10
N ILE A 371 -10.72 18.77 23.50
CA ILE A 371 -11.70 18.08 24.37
C ILE A 371 -11.62 18.59 25.82
N PHE A 372 -10.44 19.09 26.25
CA PHE A 372 -10.16 19.45 27.65
C PHE A 372 -10.19 20.96 27.93
N ILE A 373 -10.58 21.78 26.94
CA ILE A 373 -10.81 23.23 27.06
C ILE A 373 -12.29 23.48 26.85
#